data_AF-A0A162RIC8-F1
#
_entry.id   AF-A0A162RIC8-F1
#
_cell.length_a   1.000
_cell.length_b   1.000
_cell.length_c   1.000
_cell.angle_alpha   90.00
_cell.angle_beta   90.00
_cell.angle_gamma   90.00
#
_symmetry.space_group_name_H-M   'P 1'
#
loop_
_entity.id
_entity.type
_entity.pdbx_description
1 polymer ?
#
loop_
_entity_poly.entity_id
_entity_poly.type
_entity_poly.pdbx_seq_one_letter_code
_entity_poly.pdbx_strand_id
1 'polypeptide(L)'
;MDFDERTSVPLNDAPGKRVLLINEPDIGERRIESVKNIMEWQEVAINVKNQRGISLPRTPLRICSNKTLGHFCISGATAILNRCYKFEFKTMSELLNLNKFSTLIKYSS
;
A
#
# COMPACT_ATOMS: atom_id res chain seq x y z
N MET A 1 -0.42 3.40 30.98
CA MET A 1 -0.17 2.51 29.84
C MET A 1 -0.47 3.32 28.61
N ASP A 2 0.58 3.82 27.95
CA ASP A 2 0.44 4.72 26.82
C ASP A 2 -0.16 3.99 25.62
N PHE A 3 -1.28 4.52 25.15
CA PHE A 3 -1.99 4.04 23.97
C PHE A 3 -1.21 4.52 22.74
N ASP A 4 -0.36 3.66 22.18
CA ASP A 4 0.44 4.01 21.00
C ASP A 4 -0.41 3.89 19.72
N GLU A 5 -1.33 4.84 19.50
CA GLU A 5 -2.19 4.98 18.31
C GLU A 5 -1.40 5.23 17.00
N ARG A 6 -0.06 5.14 17.00
CA ARG A 6 0.80 5.50 15.87
C ARG A 6 1.70 4.37 15.33
N THR A 7 1.64 3.18 15.92
CA THR A 7 2.61 2.08 15.71
C THR A 7 2.30 1.12 14.57
N SER A 8 1.09 1.09 14.02
CA SER A 8 0.78 0.25 12.85
C SER A 8 0.65 1.10 11.58
N VAL A 9 1.02 0.53 10.43
CA VAL A 9 0.38 0.93 9.16
C VAL A 9 -1.13 0.94 9.41
N PRO A 10 -1.92 1.92 8.92
CA PRO A 10 -3.37 1.93 9.12
C PRO A 10 -4.01 0.71 8.45
N LEU A 11 -3.94 -0.43 9.12
CA LEU A 11 -4.45 -1.74 8.73
C LEU A 11 -5.77 -2.02 9.45
N ASN A 12 -6.38 -1.01 10.08
CA ASN A 12 -7.67 -1.12 10.75
C ASN A 12 -8.75 -1.61 9.79
N ASP A 13 -8.64 -1.25 8.50
CA ASP A 13 -9.58 -1.62 7.45
C ASP A 13 -9.14 -2.88 6.67
N ALA A 14 -8.01 -3.49 7.03
CA ALA A 14 -7.44 -4.66 6.37
C ALA A 14 -8.15 -6.00 6.67
N PRO A 15 -8.77 -6.23 7.85
CA PRO A 15 -9.45 -7.50 8.13
C PRO A 15 -10.49 -7.85 7.05
N GLY A 16 -10.43 -9.09 6.55
CA GLY A 16 -11.37 -9.59 5.53
C GLY A 16 -11.14 -9.06 4.12
N LYS A 17 -10.10 -8.26 3.86
CA LYS A 17 -9.74 -7.79 2.52
C LYS A 17 -8.87 -8.82 1.79
N ARG A 18 -9.07 -8.91 0.47
CA ARG A 18 -8.29 -9.80 -0.41
C ARG A 18 -6.98 -9.18 -0.89
N VAL A 19 -6.90 -7.86 -0.90
CA VAL A 19 -5.75 -7.07 -1.37
C VAL A 19 -5.64 -5.83 -0.51
N LEU A 20 -4.41 -5.44 -0.19
CA LEU A 20 -4.09 -4.19 0.48
C LEU A 20 -3.58 -3.18 -0.55
N LEU A 21 -4.04 -1.94 -0.42
CA LEU A 21 -3.58 -0.82 -1.22
C LEU A 21 -3.09 0.28 -0.29
N ILE A 22 -1.85 0.72 -0.49
CA ILE A 22 -1.29 1.88 0.21
C ILE A 22 -0.99 2.95 -0.83
N ASN A 23 -1.67 4.09 -0.69
CA ASN A 23 -1.41 5.29 -1.48
C ASN A 23 -0.50 6.24 -0.69
N GLU A 24 0.57 6.71 -1.31
CA GLU A 24 1.57 7.62 -0.72
C GLU A 24 2.03 7.15 0.68
N PRO A 25 2.81 6.06 0.74
CA PRO A 25 3.07 5.30 1.96
C PRO A 25 3.97 6.06 2.94
N ASP A 26 3.45 6.57 4.05
CA ASP A 26 4.29 7.07 5.15
C ASP A 26 4.76 5.91 6.07
N ILE A 27 5.82 5.21 5.63
CA ILE A 27 6.40 4.05 6.32
C ILE A 27 7.51 4.51 7.26
N GLY A 28 7.14 5.16 8.36
CA GLY A 28 8.09 5.46 9.44
C GLY A 28 8.78 4.20 9.99
N GLU A 29 9.93 4.36 10.65
CA GLU A 29 10.77 3.24 11.12
C GLU A 29 10.02 2.23 12.00
N ARG A 30 9.07 2.70 12.81
CA ARG A 30 8.25 1.82 13.67
C ARG A 30 7.31 0.90 12.88
N ARG A 31 6.98 1.25 11.64
CA ARG A 31 6.00 0.56 10.78
C ARG A 31 6.66 -0.38 9.77
N ILE A 32 7.98 -0.26 9.59
CA ILE A 32 8.70 -0.96 8.54
C ILE A 32 8.60 -2.48 8.69
N GLU A 33 8.63 -2.98 9.91
CA GLU A 33 8.71 -4.41 10.17
C GLU A 33 7.40 -5.11 9.80
N SER A 34 6.26 -4.52 10.15
CA SER A 34 4.95 -5.02 9.71
C SER A 34 4.83 -5.02 8.19
N VAL A 35 5.32 -3.97 7.51
CA VAL A 35 5.31 -3.92 6.04
C VAL A 35 6.20 -5.01 5.43
N LYS A 36 7.41 -5.21 5.95
CA LYS A 36 8.30 -6.29 5.49
C LYS A 36 7.62 -7.64 5.65
N ASN A 37 7.02 -7.92 6.81
CA ASN A 37 6.37 -9.19 7.09
C ASN A 37 5.21 -9.44 6.11
N ILE A 38 4.38 -8.43 5.83
CA ILE A 38 3.32 -8.52 4.81
C ILE A 38 3.92 -8.84 3.43
N MET A 39 4.98 -8.12 3.03
CA MET A 39 5.65 -8.31 1.73
C MET A 39 6.37 -9.66 1.63
N GLU A 40 6.77 -10.25 2.74
CA GLU A 40 7.34 -11.60 2.82
C GLU A 40 6.29 -12.71 2.86
N TRP A 41 5.01 -12.38 2.64
CA TRP A 41 3.93 -13.36 2.69
C TRP A 41 3.77 -13.99 4.08
N GLN A 42 4.11 -13.24 5.13
CA GLN A 42 3.89 -13.64 6.51
C GLN A 42 2.53 -13.17 7.03
N GLU A 43 2.03 -13.89 8.03
CA GLU A 43 0.86 -13.49 8.79
C GLU A 43 1.27 -12.44 9.84
N VAL A 44 0.48 -11.37 9.98
CA VAL A 44 0.85 -10.22 10.81
C VAL A 44 -0.23 -9.92 11.82
N ALA A 45 0.15 -9.85 13.10
CA ALA A 45 -0.75 -9.38 14.15
C ALA A 45 -1.05 -7.88 13.97
N ILE A 46 -2.33 -7.54 13.91
CA ILE A 46 -2.81 -6.16 13.77
C ILE A 46 -3.68 -5.78 14.95
N ASN A 47 -3.48 -4.56 15.44
CA ASN A 47 -4.31 -3.98 16.47
C ASN A 47 -5.39 -3.13 15.81
N VAL A 48 -6.65 -3.52 15.97
CA VAL A 48 -7.82 -2.77 15.50
C VAL A 48 -8.54 -2.22 16.73
N LYS A 49 -9.06 -1.00 16.64
CA LYS A 49 -9.78 -0.39 17.77
C LYS A 49 -10.88 -1.34 18.27
N ASN A 50 -10.91 -1.56 19.58
CA ASN A 50 -11.86 -2.43 20.27
C ASN A 50 -11.82 -3.92 19.89
N GLN A 51 -10.81 -4.38 19.16
CA GLN A 51 -10.62 -5.78 18.81
C GLN A 51 -9.17 -6.19 19.06
N ARG A 52 -8.96 -7.13 19.98
CA ARG A 52 -7.64 -7.66 20.32
C ARG A 52 -7.37 -8.95 19.54
N GLY A 53 -6.11 -9.15 19.14
CA GLY A 53 -5.64 -10.42 18.59
C GLY A 53 -6.12 -10.71 17.17
N ILE A 54 -6.40 -9.69 16.36
CA ILE A 54 -6.69 -9.92 14.95
C ILE A 54 -5.40 -10.23 14.22
N SER A 55 -5.43 -11.32 13.48
CA SER A 55 -4.36 -11.69 12.58
C SER A 55 -4.72 -11.32 11.15
N LEU A 56 -3.84 -10.60 10.47
CA LEU A 56 -3.94 -10.33 9.05
C LEU A 56 -3.35 -11.53 8.31
N PRO A 57 -4.16 -12.32 7.58
CA PRO A 57 -3.65 -13.43 6.80
C PRO A 57 -2.74 -12.93 5.69
N ARG A 58 -2.03 -13.86 5.04
CA ARG A 58 -1.14 -13.58 3.92
C ARG A 58 -1.91 -12.87 2.79
N THR A 59 -1.73 -11.56 2.69
CA THR A 59 -2.54 -10.68 1.84
C THR A 59 -1.63 -9.91 0.89
N PRO A 60 -1.87 -9.95 -0.43
CA PRO A 60 -1.09 -9.18 -1.39
C PRO A 60 -1.14 -7.68 -1.10
N LEU A 61 0.00 -7.01 -1.21
CA LEU A 61 0.15 -5.57 -0.99
C LEU A 61 0.53 -4.86 -2.28
N ARG A 62 -0.25 -3.83 -2.63
CA ARG A 62 0.06 -2.87 -3.69
C ARG A 62 0.38 -1.51 -3.08
N ILE A 63 1.49 -0.92 -3.52
CA ILE A 63 1.90 0.41 -3.09
C ILE A 63 1.93 1.33 -4.30
N CYS A 64 1.28 2.49 -4.18
CA CYS A 64 1.24 3.52 -5.20
C CYS A 64 1.82 4.82 -4.63
N SER A 65 2.84 5.37 -5.28
CA SER A 65 3.46 6.62 -4.86
C SER A 65 4.09 7.35 -6.04
N ASN A 66 4.08 8.67 -5.97
CA ASN A 66 4.84 9.54 -6.87
C ASN A 66 6.31 9.67 -6.47
N LYS A 67 6.69 9.23 -5.27
CA LYS A 67 8.07 9.23 -4.77
C LYS A 67 8.64 7.82 -4.77
N THR A 68 9.96 7.72 -4.81
CA THR A 68 10.63 6.42 -4.62
C THR A 68 10.36 5.90 -3.21
N LEU A 69 10.17 4.59 -3.07
CA LEU A 69 9.90 3.97 -1.77
C LEU A 69 10.99 4.26 -0.73
N GLY A 70 12.24 4.47 -1.17
CA GLY A 70 13.33 4.86 -0.28
C GLY A 70 13.19 6.24 0.36
N HIS A 71 12.38 7.14 -0.21
CA HIS A 71 12.05 8.41 0.42
C HIS A 71 11.25 8.22 1.71
N PHE A 72 10.43 7.17 1.80
CA PHE A 72 9.58 6.92 2.97
C PHE A 72 10.25 6.05 4.01
N CYS A 73 11.39 5.44 3.66
CA CYS A 73 12.01 4.41 4.49
C CYS A 73 13.54 4.45 4.36
N ILE A 74 14.17 5.41 5.05
CA ILE A 74 15.61 5.68 4.93
C ILE A 74 16.45 4.45 5.33
N SER A 75 16.07 3.75 6.40
CA SER A 75 16.83 2.63 6.98
C SER A 75 16.49 1.25 6.41
N GLY A 76 15.47 1.11 5.54
CA GLY A 76 15.11 -0.19 4.96
C GLY A 76 14.52 -0.16 3.56
N ALA A 77 14.78 0.92 2.81
CA ALA A 77 14.47 1.06 1.39
C ALA A 77 14.86 -0.19 0.58
N THR A 78 16.11 -0.63 0.70
CA THR A 78 16.65 -1.79 -0.04
C THR A 78 15.88 -3.07 0.27
N ALA A 79 15.52 -3.25 1.54
CA ALA A 79 14.77 -4.40 2.01
C ALA A 79 13.37 -4.43 1.36
N ILE A 80 12.67 -3.31 1.34
CA ILE A 80 11.35 -3.19 0.71
C ILE A 80 11.46 -3.39 -0.81
N LEU A 81 12.44 -2.73 -1.44
CA LEU A 81 12.65 -2.80 -2.89
C LEU A 81 12.90 -4.22 -3.38
N ASN A 82 13.70 -5.01 -2.65
CA ASN A 82 13.98 -6.41 -2.99
C ASN A 82 12.76 -7.34 -2.89
N ARG A 83 11.70 -6.91 -2.19
CA ARG A 83 10.47 -7.70 -1.99
C ARG A 83 9.32 -7.22 -2.87
N CYS A 84 9.57 -6.34 -3.84
CA CYS A 84 8.52 -5.78 -4.70
C CYS A 84 8.85 -5.89 -6.19
N TYR A 85 7.79 -6.03 -6.99
CA TYR A 85 7.85 -5.74 -8.42
C TYR A 85 7.55 -4.26 -8.63
N LYS A 86 8.52 -3.54 -9.20
CA LYS A 86 8.38 -2.11 -9.47
C LYS A 86 7.84 -1.90 -10.88
N PHE A 87 6.77 -1.10 -10.97
CA PHE A 87 6.25 -0.57 -12.22
C PHE A 87 6.37 0.95 -12.19
N GLU A 88 6.88 1.53 -13.27
CA GLU A 88 6.98 2.98 -13.43
C GLU A 88 5.95 3.43 -14.46
N PHE A 89 4.98 4.23 -14.01
CA PHE A 89 3.98 4.82 -14.88
C PHE A 89 4.48 6.20 -15.30
N LYS A 90 4.67 6.40 -16.60
CA LYS A 90 5.04 7.69 -17.18
C LYS A 90 3.80 8.35 -17.75
N THR A 91 3.73 9.67 -17.62
CA THR A 91 2.68 10.46 -18.27
C THR A 91 2.80 10.29 -19.78
N MET A 92 1.67 10.00 -20.42
CA MET A 92 1.56 9.86 -21.87
C MET A 92 0.62 10.95 -22.38
N SER A 93 1.14 11.83 -23.24
CA SER A 93 0.42 13.00 -23.77
C SER A 93 -0.83 12.58 -24.55
N GLU A 94 -0.79 11.42 -25.19
CA GLU A 94 -1.87 10.81 -25.94
C GLU A 94 -3.02 10.38 -25.02
N LEU A 95 -2.74 9.84 -23.84
CA LEU A 95 -3.77 9.45 -22.85
C LEU A 95 -4.48 10.66 -22.25
N LEU A 96 -3.80 11.81 -22.13
CA LEU A 96 -4.44 13.05 -21.68
C LEU A 96 -5.53 13.53 -22.65
N ASN A 97 -5.39 13.22 -23.93
CA ASN A 97 -6.35 13.58 -24.97
C ASN A 97 -7.49 12.55 -25.15
N LEU A 98 -7.38 11.33 -24.62
CA LEU A 98 -8.44 10.31 -24.71
C LEU A 98 -9.73 10.69 -23.97
N ASN A 99 -9.65 11.54 -22.93
CA ASN A 99 -10.85 12.09 -22.28
C ASN A 99 -11.68 12.98 -23.22
N LYS A 100 -11.13 13.44 -24.35
CA LYS A 100 -11.90 14.14 -25.39
C LYS A 100 -12.65 13.17 -26.32
N PHE A 101 -12.23 11.90 -26.38
CA PHE A 101 -12.83 10.88 -27.25
C PHE A 101 -13.83 9.97 -26.51
N SER A 102 -13.83 9.95 -25.16
CA SER A 102 -14.81 9.19 -24.37
C SER A 102 -16.25 9.71 -24.51
N THR A 103 -16.45 10.89 -25.10
CA THR A 103 -17.78 11.40 -25.48
C THR A 103 -18.33 10.76 -26.77
N LEU A 104 -17.48 10.12 -27.60
CA LEU A 104 -17.90 9.48 -28.85
C LEU A 104 -18.33 8.01 -28.67
N ILE A 105 -18.06 7.38 -27.53
CA ILE A 105 -18.47 5.99 -27.22
C ILE A 105 -19.80 5.97 -26.43
N LYS A 106 -20.72 6.89 -26.73
CA LYS A 106 -22.07 6.92 -26.13
C LYS A 106 -23.22 6.68 -27.11
N TYR A 107 -22.94 6.31 -28.36
CA TYR A 107 -24.00 5.98 -29.34
C TYR A 107 -23.63 4.74 -30.16
N SER A 108 -23.85 3.56 -29.59
CA SER A 108 -24.09 2.32 -30.35
C SER A 108 -24.67 1.26 -29.41
N SER A 109 -25.93 1.45 -29.03
CA SER A 109 -26.82 0.44 -28.46
C SER A 109 -28.23 0.76 -28.91
#